data_AF-A0A810PTW2-F1
#
_entry.id   AF-A0A810PTW2-F1
#
_cell.length_a   1.000
_cell.length_b   1.000
_cell.length_c   1.000
_cell.angle_alpha   90.00
_cell.angle_beta   90.00
_cell.angle_gamma   90.00
#
_symmetry.space_group_name_H-M   'P 1'
#
loop_
_entity.id
_entity.type
_entity.pdbx_description
1 polymer ?
#
loop_
_entity_poly.entity_id
_entity_poly.type
_entity_poly.pdbx_seq_one_letter_code
_entity_poly.pdbx_strand_id
1 'polypeptide(L)'
;MTRIYLVRHAEAEGNLYRIAHGHYNGLITARGYKQIAVLQQRLAHIPIDAVYSSDLFRTCTTATAAYLPRHLPLHTDPNLREVNMGVWEGHTWQSLRMEDEARIVDFNRHLDRWQVPGGETARQVLDRFLPALTKIAKENDGKTVAVFSHGAALRMVLGTLEGYPLSELGSTPHGDNTAISLLEYDEDGFTVLYRDDNHHLIDAHLSTFAKQKWWKDERMLESDMYYLPMTEAQRKALGIGPEGQGIAVLHGGELAGGVQLLPQKEPGVGWIGYYGLLPAWRGLNRGIGPLGQAVQYYREKGVEHIRLHCPNEETESFFRHYGFEKTPQGYMDLYIGYGEQV
;
A
#
# COMPACT_ATOMS: atom_id res chain seq x y z
N MET A 1 -10.89 9.46 -30.68
CA MET A 1 -9.72 8.95 -29.93
C MET A 1 -9.75 9.48 -28.51
N THR A 2 -9.61 8.60 -27.53
CA THR A 2 -9.61 8.93 -26.09
C THR A 2 -8.19 8.76 -25.53
N ARG A 3 -7.71 9.73 -24.75
CA ARG A 3 -6.44 9.64 -24.03
C ARG A 3 -6.69 9.25 -22.58
N ILE A 4 -5.97 8.25 -22.08
CA ILE A 4 -6.17 7.73 -20.72
C ILE A 4 -4.86 7.76 -19.95
N TYR A 5 -4.82 8.57 -18.90
CA TYR A 5 -3.75 8.56 -17.91
C TYR A 5 -4.10 7.55 -16.82
N LEU A 6 -3.51 6.36 -16.88
CA LEU A 6 -3.59 5.36 -15.82
C LEU A 6 -2.62 5.73 -14.70
N VAL A 7 -3.12 5.84 -13.47
CA VAL A 7 -2.32 6.28 -12.32
C VAL A 7 -2.41 5.27 -11.18
N ARG A 8 -1.27 4.81 -10.67
CA ARG A 8 -1.24 4.00 -9.44
C ARG A 8 -1.52 4.88 -8.22
N HIS A 9 -2.25 4.38 -7.22
CA HIS A 9 -2.43 5.09 -5.95
C HIS A 9 -1.10 5.50 -5.27
N ALA A 10 -1.15 6.56 -4.48
CA ALA A 10 -0.04 7.01 -3.62
C ALA A 10 0.27 6.00 -2.51
N GLU A 11 1.43 6.13 -1.85
CA GLU A 11 1.88 5.24 -0.77
C GLU A 11 0.77 5.11 0.27
N ALA A 12 0.31 3.87 0.45
CA ALA A 12 -0.68 3.51 1.44
C ALA A 12 -0.07 2.60 2.49
N GLU A 13 -0.79 2.38 3.58
CA GLU A 13 -0.34 1.58 4.74
C GLU A 13 0.28 0.23 4.36
N GLY A 14 -0.20 -0.45 3.34
CA GLY A 14 0.34 -1.75 2.91
C GLY A 14 1.70 -1.68 2.29
N ASN A 15 1.94 -0.59 1.55
CA ASN A 15 3.27 -0.32 1.01
C ASN A 15 4.24 -0.04 2.15
N LEU A 16 3.80 0.71 3.17
CA LEU A 16 4.62 1.10 4.32
C LEU A 16 4.90 -0.07 5.25
N TYR A 17 3.85 -0.78 5.68
CA TYR A 17 3.90 -1.86 6.66
C TYR A 17 4.23 -3.22 6.06
N ARG A 18 4.35 -3.32 4.74
CA ARG A 18 4.65 -4.56 4.02
C ARG A 18 3.57 -5.63 4.24
N ILE A 19 2.32 -5.21 4.13
CA ILE A 19 1.12 -6.05 4.24
C ILE A 19 0.55 -6.25 2.83
N ALA A 20 0.13 -7.48 2.52
CA ALA A 20 -0.52 -7.80 1.26
C ALA A 20 -1.87 -7.07 1.18
N HIS A 21 -1.93 -6.05 0.31
CA HIS A 21 -3.07 -5.17 0.11
C HIS A 21 -3.84 -5.59 -1.14
N GLY A 22 -5.03 -6.16 -0.97
CA GLY A 22 -5.98 -6.43 -2.04
C GLY A 22 -7.18 -5.49 -1.96
N HIS A 23 -8.37 -6.03 -1.68
CA HIS A 23 -9.64 -5.31 -1.72
C HIS A 23 -9.98 -4.57 -0.43
N TYR A 24 -9.32 -4.85 0.70
CA TYR A 24 -9.55 -4.03 1.89
C TYR A 24 -9.01 -2.59 1.74
N ASN A 25 -9.60 -1.69 2.52
CA ASN A 25 -9.21 -0.28 2.53
C ASN A 25 -7.87 -0.07 3.25
N GLY A 26 -7.05 0.82 2.71
CA GLY A 26 -5.81 1.25 3.38
C GLY A 26 -5.73 2.76 3.31
N LEU A 27 -5.29 3.39 4.39
CA LEU A 27 -5.13 4.83 4.42
C LEU A 27 -3.89 5.26 3.63
N ILE A 28 -3.93 6.48 3.09
CA ILE A 28 -2.76 7.14 2.51
C ILE A 28 -1.82 7.54 3.65
N THR A 29 -0.52 7.28 3.48
CA THR A 29 0.48 7.63 4.49
C THR A 29 0.83 9.12 4.44
N ALA A 30 1.53 9.61 5.46
CA ALA A 30 2.09 10.96 5.43
C ALA A 30 3.00 11.22 4.22
N ARG A 31 3.71 10.20 3.70
CA ARG A 31 4.45 10.31 2.42
C ARG A 31 3.50 10.29 1.24
N GLY A 32 2.49 9.43 1.25
CA GLY A 32 1.51 9.36 0.17
C GLY A 32 0.81 10.70 -0.07
N TYR A 33 0.46 11.46 0.96
CA TYR A 33 -0.06 12.83 0.79
C TYR A 33 0.92 13.78 0.11
N LYS A 34 2.23 13.65 0.37
CA LYS A 34 3.27 14.40 -0.37
C LYS A 34 3.34 13.96 -1.83
N GLN A 35 3.19 12.66 -2.11
CA GLN A 35 3.12 12.12 -3.47
C GLN A 35 1.90 12.67 -4.23
N ILE A 36 0.74 12.75 -3.57
CA ILE A 36 -0.48 13.36 -4.13
C ILE A 36 -0.24 14.83 -4.50
N ALA A 37 0.45 15.59 -3.65
CA ALA A 37 0.76 16.99 -3.92
C ALA A 37 1.63 17.18 -5.17
N VAL A 38 2.68 16.36 -5.36
CA VAL A 38 3.53 16.45 -6.57
C VAL A 38 2.86 15.84 -7.80
N LEU A 39 1.99 14.84 -7.63
CA LEU A 39 1.14 14.32 -8.70
C LEU A 39 0.18 15.40 -9.21
N GLN A 40 -0.44 16.16 -8.31
CA GLN A 40 -1.31 17.29 -8.68
C GLN A 40 -0.57 18.30 -9.56
N GLN A 41 0.66 18.65 -9.19
CA GLN A 41 1.50 19.55 -9.99
C GLN A 41 1.80 18.96 -11.37
N ARG A 42 2.16 17.68 -11.43
CA ARG A 42 2.41 16.98 -12.70
C ARG A 42 1.18 16.95 -13.60
N LEU A 43 0.00 16.77 -13.04
CA LEU A 43 -1.24 16.72 -13.80
C LEU A 43 -1.71 18.12 -14.21
N ALA A 44 -1.21 19.22 -13.62
CA ALA A 44 -1.78 20.57 -13.75
C ALA A 44 -1.93 21.06 -15.20
N HIS A 45 -1.02 20.66 -16.10
CA HIS A 45 -1.03 21.09 -17.51
C HIS A 45 -1.75 20.13 -18.46
N ILE A 46 -2.30 19.03 -17.93
CA ILE A 46 -3.04 18.04 -18.72
C ILE A 46 -4.52 18.42 -18.72
N PRO A 47 -5.17 18.54 -19.90
CA PRO A 47 -6.58 18.91 -20.02
C PRO A 47 -7.47 17.70 -19.71
N ILE A 48 -7.50 17.26 -18.45
CA ILE A 48 -8.33 16.14 -18.00
C ILE A 48 -9.81 16.56 -17.99
N ASP A 49 -10.64 15.85 -18.74
CA ASP A 49 -12.08 16.07 -18.90
C ASP A 49 -12.93 15.21 -17.93
N ALA A 50 -12.42 14.06 -17.50
CA ALA A 50 -13.09 13.17 -16.53
C ALA A 50 -12.10 12.39 -15.67
N VAL A 51 -12.52 12.06 -14.44
CA VAL A 51 -11.70 11.32 -13.47
C VAL A 51 -12.44 10.08 -12.98
N TYR A 52 -11.80 8.93 -13.13
CA TYR A 52 -12.28 7.64 -12.67
C TYR A 52 -11.33 7.04 -11.64
N SER A 53 -11.83 6.22 -10.74
CA SER A 53 -11.02 5.56 -9.74
C SER A 53 -11.62 4.21 -9.37
N SER A 54 -10.79 3.27 -8.91
CA SER A 54 -11.34 2.23 -8.05
C SER A 54 -11.96 2.87 -6.80
N ASP A 55 -13.00 2.25 -6.28
CA ASP A 55 -13.75 2.65 -5.08
C ASP A 55 -13.00 2.43 -3.75
N LEU A 56 -11.73 2.02 -3.78
CA LEU A 56 -10.92 1.88 -2.57
C LEU A 56 -10.39 3.22 -2.10
N PHE A 57 -10.27 3.39 -0.78
CA PHE A 57 -9.95 4.69 -0.18
C PHE A 57 -8.64 5.28 -0.68
N ARG A 58 -7.59 4.46 -0.80
CA ARG A 58 -6.28 4.90 -1.30
C ARG A 58 -6.35 5.45 -2.72
N THR A 59 -7.12 4.84 -3.63
CA THR A 59 -7.26 5.35 -5.00
C THR A 59 -8.15 6.58 -5.05
N CYS A 60 -9.27 6.60 -4.32
CA CYS A 60 -10.14 7.77 -4.25
C CYS A 60 -9.42 9.00 -3.66
N THR A 61 -8.65 8.80 -2.58
CA THR A 61 -7.84 9.84 -1.96
C THR A 61 -6.74 10.31 -2.92
N THR A 62 -6.09 9.40 -3.65
CA THR A 62 -5.08 9.78 -4.65
C THR A 62 -5.70 10.58 -5.81
N ALA A 63 -6.93 10.23 -6.22
CA ALA A 63 -7.63 10.89 -7.31
C ALA A 63 -7.93 12.37 -7.03
N THR A 64 -7.92 12.80 -5.76
CA THR A 64 -8.06 14.21 -5.37
C THR A 64 -7.07 15.13 -6.10
N ALA A 65 -5.87 14.62 -6.44
CA ALA A 65 -4.88 15.34 -7.23
C ALA A 65 -5.38 15.76 -8.63
N ALA A 66 -6.34 15.03 -9.19
CA ALA A 66 -6.90 15.28 -10.51
C ALA A 66 -8.23 16.03 -10.44
N TYR A 67 -9.20 15.55 -9.66
CA TYR A 67 -10.60 16.01 -9.75
C TYR A 67 -10.87 17.28 -8.94
N LEU A 68 -10.29 17.45 -7.75
CA LEU A 68 -10.57 18.62 -6.90
C LEU A 68 -10.11 19.94 -7.53
N PRO A 69 -8.87 20.07 -8.06
CA PRO A 69 -8.42 21.32 -8.68
C PRO A 69 -9.20 21.72 -9.94
N ARG A 70 -9.94 20.77 -10.51
CA ARG A 70 -10.71 20.94 -11.76
C ARG A 70 -12.22 21.02 -11.51
N HIS A 71 -12.67 20.89 -10.27
CA HIS A 71 -14.08 20.79 -9.92
C HIS A 71 -14.84 19.71 -10.73
N LEU A 72 -14.16 18.59 -11.02
CA LEU A 72 -14.75 17.45 -11.73
C LEU A 72 -15.35 16.46 -10.71
N PRO A 73 -16.41 15.72 -11.08
CA PRO A 73 -16.87 14.59 -10.29
C PRO A 73 -15.83 13.45 -10.30
N LEU A 74 -15.80 12.66 -9.22
CA LEU A 74 -15.07 11.40 -9.17
C LEU A 74 -16.02 10.24 -9.49
N HIS A 75 -15.76 9.51 -10.56
CA HIS A 75 -16.51 8.31 -10.93
C HIS A 75 -15.80 7.07 -10.38
N THR A 76 -16.43 6.37 -9.43
CA THR A 76 -15.84 5.14 -8.87
C THR A 76 -16.34 3.89 -9.59
N ASP A 77 -15.45 2.94 -9.89
CA ASP A 77 -15.81 1.64 -10.48
C ASP A 77 -15.04 0.50 -9.76
N PRO A 78 -15.73 -0.46 -9.10
CA PRO A 78 -15.08 -1.59 -8.44
C PRO A 78 -14.30 -2.50 -9.39
N ASN A 79 -14.57 -2.46 -10.69
CA ASN A 79 -13.81 -3.23 -11.69
C ASN A 79 -12.38 -2.71 -11.88
N LEU A 80 -12.06 -1.52 -11.37
CA LEU A 80 -10.71 -0.94 -11.36
C LEU A 80 -9.91 -1.31 -10.11
N ARG A 81 -10.43 -2.17 -9.21
CA ARG A 81 -9.77 -2.57 -7.96
C ARG A 81 -8.48 -3.34 -8.21
N GLU A 82 -7.65 -3.39 -7.16
CA GLU A 82 -6.48 -4.28 -7.09
C GLU A 82 -6.90 -5.73 -7.24
N VAL A 83 -5.94 -6.63 -7.48
CA VAL A 83 -6.20 -8.07 -7.34
C VAL A 83 -6.72 -8.39 -5.93
N ASN A 84 -7.82 -9.15 -5.85
CA ASN A 84 -8.28 -9.72 -4.57
C ASN A 84 -7.25 -10.76 -4.13
N MET A 85 -6.68 -10.59 -2.94
CA MET A 85 -5.66 -11.51 -2.43
C MET A 85 -6.22 -12.57 -1.48
N GLY A 86 -7.55 -12.62 -1.29
CA GLY A 86 -8.21 -13.66 -0.51
C GLY A 86 -7.60 -13.80 0.88
N VAL A 87 -7.24 -15.03 1.24
CA VAL A 87 -6.61 -15.34 2.54
C VAL A 87 -5.25 -14.67 2.78
N TRP A 88 -4.62 -14.06 1.78
CA TRP A 88 -3.39 -13.28 1.98
C TRP A 88 -3.65 -11.87 2.50
N GLU A 89 -4.84 -11.30 2.30
CA GLU A 89 -5.12 -9.93 2.71
C GLU A 89 -4.93 -9.73 4.22
N GLY A 90 -4.26 -8.65 4.59
CA GLY A 90 -3.96 -8.36 6.00
C GLY A 90 -2.76 -9.13 6.55
N HIS A 91 -2.16 -10.07 5.81
CA HIS A 91 -0.93 -10.73 6.24
C HIS A 91 0.31 -10.00 5.73
N THR A 92 1.38 -10.04 6.52
CA THR A 92 2.67 -9.51 6.06
C THR A 92 3.23 -10.39 4.95
N TRP A 93 3.89 -9.80 3.96
CA TRP A 93 4.51 -10.59 2.91
C TRP A 93 5.57 -11.57 3.44
N GLN A 94 6.26 -11.22 4.53
CA GLN A 94 7.22 -12.12 5.17
C GLN A 94 6.54 -13.31 5.86
N SER A 95 5.39 -13.14 6.52
CA SER A 95 4.65 -14.28 7.07
C SER A 95 4.14 -15.21 5.96
N LEU A 96 3.62 -14.64 4.87
CA LEU A 96 3.17 -15.41 3.70
C LEU A 96 4.32 -16.18 3.05
N ARG A 97 5.51 -15.57 2.96
CA ARG A 97 6.72 -16.24 2.47
C ARG A 97 7.12 -17.43 3.35
N MET A 98 7.02 -17.29 4.66
CA MET A 98 7.34 -18.39 5.58
C MET A 98 6.36 -19.56 5.45
N GLU A 99 5.11 -19.29 5.08
CA GLU A 99 4.09 -20.31 4.84
C GLU A 99 4.28 -20.98 3.47
N ASP A 100 4.48 -20.19 2.41
CA ASP A 100 4.62 -20.69 1.03
C ASP A 100 5.46 -19.71 0.17
N GLU A 101 6.79 -19.85 0.20
CA GLU A 101 7.71 -19.05 -0.61
C GLU A 101 7.46 -19.24 -2.12
N ALA A 102 7.08 -20.45 -2.56
CA ALA A 102 6.82 -20.72 -3.97
C ALA A 102 5.62 -19.90 -4.47
N ARG A 103 4.58 -19.75 -3.65
CA ARG A 103 3.43 -18.92 -4.00
C ARG A 103 3.76 -17.43 -4.09
N ILE A 104 4.70 -16.93 -3.27
CA ILE A 104 5.22 -15.55 -3.41
C ILE A 104 5.92 -15.37 -4.76
N VAL A 105 6.70 -16.36 -5.19
CA VAL A 105 7.35 -16.34 -6.51
C VAL A 105 6.30 -16.34 -7.62
N ASP A 106 5.26 -17.18 -7.52
CA ASP A 106 4.16 -17.17 -8.48
C ASP A 106 3.50 -15.78 -8.56
N PHE A 107 3.19 -15.16 -7.42
CA PHE A 107 2.59 -13.82 -7.40
C PHE A 107 3.44 -12.75 -8.10
N ASN A 108 4.77 -12.85 -8.00
CA ASN A 108 5.66 -11.83 -8.55
C ASN A 108 6.09 -12.10 -9.99
N ARG A 109 6.23 -13.38 -10.38
CA ARG A 109 6.90 -13.81 -11.61
C ARG A 109 6.06 -14.70 -12.52
N HIS A 110 5.10 -15.44 -11.97
CA HIS A 110 4.26 -16.39 -12.71
C HIS A 110 2.78 -16.13 -12.41
N LEU A 111 2.33 -14.92 -12.75
CA LEU A 111 0.98 -14.42 -12.46
C LEU A 111 -0.14 -15.34 -13.01
N ASP A 112 0.16 -16.10 -14.07
CA ASP A 112 -0.73 -17.12 -14.65
C ASP A 112 -0.95 -18.33 -13.72
N ARG A 113 -0.03 -18.60 -12.79
CA ARG A 113 -0.05 -19.73 -11.85
C ARG A 113 -0.50 -19.33 -10.46
N TRP A 114 -0.41 -18.05 -10.12
CA TRP A 114 -0.75 -17.59 -8.80
C TRP A 114 -2.26 -17.71 -8.53
N GLN A 115 -2.58 -18.38 -7.42
CA GLN A 115 -3.93 -18.50 -6.89
C GLN A 115 -3.86 -18.84 -5.41
N VAL A 116 -4.77 -18.25 -4.63
CA VAL A 116 -4.97 -18.54 -3.21
C VAL A 116 -6.46 -18.64 -2.91
N PRO A 117 -6.88 -19.33 -1.83
CA PRO A 117 -8.29 -19.39 -1.46
C PRO A 117 -8.91 -17.99 -1.35
N GLY A 118 -10.03 -17.79 -2.06
CA GLY A 118 -10.74 -16.50 -2.12
C GLY A 118 -10.07 -15.41 -2.96
N GLY A 119 -8.89 -15.65 -3.54
CA GLY A 119 -8.18 -14.69 -4.38
C GLY A 119 -8.58 -14.74 -5.86
N GLU A 120 -8.33 -13.65 -6.57
CA GLU A 120 -8.51 -13.54 -8.02
C GLU A 120 -7.30 -14.12 -8.77
N THR A 121 -7.54 -14.84 -9.85
CA THR A 121 -6.52 -15.15 -10.86
C THR A 121 -6.22 -13.91 -11.70
N ALA A 122 -5.03 -13.86 -12.33
CA ALA A 122 -4.70 -12.78 -13.27
C ALA A 122 -5.72 -12.67 -14.44
N ARG A 123 -6.29 -13.80 -14.89
CA ARG A 123 -7.36 -13.80 -15.90
C ARG A 123 -8.61 -13.07 -15.40
N GLN A 124 -9.08 -13.37 -14.19
CA GLN A 124 -10.26 -12.72 -13.62
C GLN A 124 -10.08 -11.21 -13.47
N VAL A 125 -8.88 -10.76 -13.07
CA VAL A 125 -8.57 -9.31 -13.02
C VAL A 125 -8.71 -8.68 -14.41
N LEU A 126 -8.14 -9.29 -15.45
CA LEU A 126 -8.24 -8.79 -16.82
C LEU A 126 -9.69 -8.78 -17.33
N ASP A 127 -10.45 -9.83 -17.02
CA ASP A 127 -11.83 -10.01 -17.48
C ASP A 127 -12.78 -8.93 -16.92
N ARG A 128 -12.50 -8.37 -15.73
CA ARG A 128 -13.25 -7.22 -15.20
C ARG A 128 -12.66 -5.87 -15.62
N PHE A 129 -11.34 -5.75 -15.67
CA PHE A 129 -10.69 -4.46 -15.84
C PHE A 129 -10.75 -3.97 -17.28
N LEU A 130 -10.43 -4.83 -18.26
CA LEU A 130 -10.38 -4.42 -19.67
C LEU A 130 -11.74 -3.95 -20.20
N PRO A 131 -12.88 -4.63 -19.89
CA PRO A 131 -14.19 -4.11 -20.28
C PRO A 131 -14.53 -2.77 -19.61
N ALA A 132 -14.19 -2.58 -18.33
CA ALA A 132 -14.41 -1.31 -17.63
C ALA A 132 -13.59 -0.18 -18.26
N LEU A 133 -12.32 -0.43 -18.57
CA LEU A 133 -11.44 0.54 -19.23
C LEU A 133 -11.93 0.87 -20.65
N THR A 134 -12.39 -0.13 -21.40
CA THR A 134 -12.98 0.05 -22.74
C THR A 134 -14.25 0.90 -22.68
N LYS A 135 -15.11 0.65 -21.68
CA LYS A 135 -16.31 1.45 -21.45
C LYS A 135 -15.97 2.91 -21.17
N ILE A 136 -15.03 3.16 -20.25
CA ILE A 136 -14.53 4.52 -19.94
C ILE A 136 -14.01 5.20 -21.20
N ALA A 137 -13.24 4.48 -22.03
CA ALA A 137 -12.69 5.02 -23.25
C ALA A 137 -13.79 5.46 -24.23
N LYS A 138 -14.79 4.61 -24.47
CA LYS A 138 -15.91 4.88 -25.39
C LYS A 138 -16.84 6.00 -24.90
N GLU A 139 -17.10 6.09 -23.61
CA GLU A 139 -17.92 7.17 -23.02
C GLU A 139 -17.23 8.54 -23.09
N ASN A 140 -15.93 8.56 -23.38
CA ASN A 140 -15.10 9.76 -23.40
C ASN A 140 -14.41 9.96 -24.76
N ASP A 141 -15.06 9.58 -25.87
CA ASP A 141 -14.49 9.81 -27.20
C ASP A 141 -14.14 11.29 -27.43
N GLY A 142 -12.92 11.52 -27.94
CA GLY A 142 -12.35 12.85 -28.15
C GLY A 142 -11.83 13.56 -26.89
N LYS A 143 -11.86 12.90 -25.73
CA LYS A 143 -11.48 13.48 -24.43
C LYS A 143 -10.22 12.86 -23.84
N THR A 144 -9.69 13.52 -22.81
CA THR A 144 -8.62 13.02 -21.96
C THR A 144 -9.15 12.68 -20.57
N VAL A 145 -8.88 11.48 -20.07
CA VAL A 145 -9.35 11.04 -18.75
C VAL A 145 -8.18 10.59 -17.88
N ALA A 146 -8.34 10.70 -16.56
CA ALA A 146 -7.43 10.10 -15.58
C ALA A 146 -8.14 8.95 -14.86
N VAL A 147 -7.49 7.79 -14.77
CA VAL A 147 -8.05 6.57 -14.16
C VAL A 147 -7.10 6.07 -13.08
N PHE A 148 -7.57 6.05 -11.84
CA PHE A 148 -6.77 5.70 -10.67
C PHE A 148 -6.98 4.24 -10.25
N SER A 149 -5.89 3.49 -10.13
CA SER A 149 -5.91 2.05 -9.82
C SER A 149 -4.66 1.61 -9.04
N HIS A 150 -4.28 0.34 -9.15
CA HIS A 150 -3.39 -0.35 -8.22
C HIS A 150 -2.24 -1.08 -8.92
N GLY A 151 -1.24 -1.49 -8.16
CA GLY A 151 0.04 -1.91 -8.72
C GLY A 151 -0.05 -3.20 -9.53
N ALA A 152 -0.61 -4.26 -8.95
CA ALA A 152 -0.66 -5.57 -9.62
C ALA A 152 -1.67 -5.57 -10.76
N ALA A 153 -2.84 -4.97 -10.56
CA ALA A 153 -3.85 -4.81 -11.61
C ALA A 153 -3.33 -4.02 -12.81
N LEU A 154 -2.70 -2.86 -12.61
CA LEU A 154 -2.13 -2.07 -13.72
C LEU A 154 -1.01 -2.83 -14.43
N ARG A 155 -0.17 -3.56 -13.69
CA ARG A 155 0.90 -4.38 -14.28
C ARG A 155 0.34 -5.43 -15.24
N MET A 156 -0.71 -6.15 -14.82
CA MET A 156 -1.39 -7.16 -15.65
C MET A 156 -2.03 -6.52 -16.89
N VAL A 157 -2.77 -5.42 -16.70
CA VAL A 157 -3.47 -4.72 -17.78
C VAL A 157 -2.47 -4.18 -18.81
N LEU A 158 -1.47 -3.40 -18.37
CA LEU A 158 -0.48 -2.82 -19.26
C LEU A 158 0.30 -3.89 -20.03
N GLY A 159 0.76 -4.95 -19.36
CA GLY A 159 1.45 -6.06 -20.04
C GLY A 159 0.58 -6.74 -21.08
N THR A 160 -0.72 -6.94 -20.79
CA THR A 160 -1.66 -7.54 -21.76
C THR A 160 -1.87 -6.63 -22.96
N LEU A 161 -2.00 -5.31 -22.75
CA LEU A 161 -2.16 -4.32 -23.82
C LEU A 161 -0.89 -4.18 -24.68
N GLU A 162 0.29 -4.46 -24.12
CA GLU A 162 1.56 -4.53 -24.85
C GLU A 162 1.78 -5.86 -25.58
N GLY A 163 0.82 -6.79 -25.51
CA GLY A 163 0.85 -8.06 -26.24
C GLY A 163 1.57 -9.21 -25.53
N TYR A 164 1.96 -9.04 -24.26
CA TYR A 164 2.54 -10.14 -23.50
C TYR A 164 1.48 -11.23 -23.23
N PRO A 165 1.81 -12.51 -23.43
CA PRO A 165 0.95 -13.60 -22.99
C PRO A 165 0.84 -13.63 -21.46
N LEU A 166 -0.23 -14.23 -20.93
CA LEU A 166 -0.50 -14.27 -19.49
C LEU A 166 0.69 -14.82 -18.67
N SER A 167 1.36 -15.84 -19.20
CA SER A 167 2.53 -16.49 -18.61
C SER A 167 3.76 -15.59 -18.52
N GLU A 168 3.81 -14.49 -19.26
CA GLU A 168 4.94 -13.55 -19.30
C GLU A 168 4.63 -12.24 -18.59
N LEU A 169 3.40 -12.01 -18.11
CA LEU A 169 3.05 -10.77 -17.40
C LEU A 169 3.94 -10.53 -16.17
N GLY A 170 4.40 -11.59 -15.51
CA GLY A 170 5.33 -11.51 -14.38
C GLY A 170 6.77 -11.09 -14.74
N SER A 171 7.07 -10.91 -16.03
CA SER A 171 8.33 -10.31 -16.50
C SER A 171 8.25 -8.79 -16.67
N THR A 172 7.05 -8.23 -16.72
CA THR A 172 6.83 -6.78 -16.91
C THR A 172 7.27 -5.98 -15.68
N PRO A 173 7.69 -4.71 -15.85
CA PRO A 173 8.12 -3.86 -14.74
C PRO A 173 6.97 -3.58 -13.76
N HIS A 174 7.34 -3.16 -12.55
CA HIS A 174 6.41 -2.61 -11.57
C HIS A 174 6.40 -1.08 -11.68
N GLY A 175 5.24 -0.46 -11.58
CA GLY A 175 5.10 0.99 -11.44
C GLY A 175 5.19 1.44 -9.99
N ASP A 176 5.90 2.53 -9.72
CA ASP A 176 5.96 3.15 -8.38
C ASP A 176 4.58 3.71 -7.96
N ASN A 177 4.39 4.03 -6.68
CA ASN A 177 3.19 4.78 -6.27
C ASN A 177 3.08 6.08 -7.07
N THR A 178 1.86 6.50 -7.46
CA THR A 178 1.62 7.67 -8.34
C THR A 178 2.29 7.64 -9.73
N ALA A 179 2.95 6.55 -10.11
CA ALA A 179 3.46 6.40 -11.48
C ALA A 179 2.30 6.46 -12.49
N ILE A 180 2.60 7.04 -13.65
CA ILE A 180 1.63 7.33 -14.69
C ILE A 180 1.98 6.52 -15.94
N SER A 181 0.96 5.90 -16.53
CA SER A 181 1.00 5.32 -17.87
C SER A 181 0.00 6.06 -18.76
N LEU A 182 0.33 6.26 -20.03
CA LEU A 182 -0.57 6.90 -20.99
C LEU A 182 -0.98 5.90 -22.07
N LEU A 183 -2.29 5.78 -22.26
CA LEU A 183 -2.91 5.03 -23.32
C LEU A 183 -3.63 5.96 -24.30
N GLU A 184 -3.71 5.53 -25.55
CA GLU A 184 -4.68 6.02 -26.52
C GLU A 184 -5.66 4.90 -26.88
N TYR A 185 -6.92 5.26 -27.08
CA TYR A 185 -7.98 4.34 -27.52
C TYR A 185 -8.70 4.90 -28.74
N ASP A 186 -8.80 4.10 -29.79
CA ASP A 186 -9.49 4.40 -31.04
C ASP A 186 -10.19 3.15 -31.62
N GLU A 187 -10.42 3.13 -32.95
CA GLU A 187 -11.07 2.02 -33.65
C GLU A 187 -10.26 0.71 -33.61
N ASP A 188 -8.93 0.81 -33.52
CA ASP A 188 -8.01 -0.33 -33.49
C ASP A 188 -7.80 -0.87 -32.06
N GLY A 189 -8.32 -0.17 -31.05
CA GLY A 189 -8.27 -0.55 -29.65
C GLY A 189 -7.28 0.29 -28.84
N PHE A 190 -6.62 -0.31 -27.86
CA PHE A 190 -5.70 0.39 -26.97
C PHE A 190 -4.27 0.36 -27.51
N THR A 191 -3.60 1.51 -27.46
CA THR A 191 -2.15 1.64 -27.64
C THR A 191 -1.52 2.19 -26.36
N VAL A 192 -0.50 1.50 -25.83
CA VAL A 192 0.31 1.99 -24.70
C VAL A 192 1.39 2.93 -25.24
N LEU A 193 1.31 4.23 -24.95
CA LEU A 193 2.31 5.21 -25.39
C LEU A 193 3.55 5.24 -24.49
N TYR A 194 3.31 5.16 -23.18
CA TYR A 194 4.35 4.94 -22.18
C TYR A 194 3.74 4.33 -20.92
N ARG A 195 4.57 3.69 -20.10
CA ARG A 195 4.15 3.14 -18.83
C ARG A 195 5.07 3.50 -17.68
N ASP A 196 4.47 3.53 -16.49
CA ASP A 196 5.16 3.55 -15.20
C ASP A 196 6.11 4.76 -15.00
N ASP A 197 5.85 5.89 -15.67
CA ASP A 197 6.67 7.08 -15.51
C ASP A 197 6.43 7.72 -14.13
N ASN A 198 7.52 7.88 -13.38
CA ASN A 198 7.54 8.42 -12.02
C ASN A 198 8.50 9.61 -11.83
N HIS A 199 8.89 10.34 -12.89
CA HIS A 199 9.93 11.37 -12.76
C HIS A 199 9.61 12.42 -11.68
N HIS A 200 8.33 12.80 -11.53
CA HIS A 200 7.86 13.75 -10.51
C HIS A 200 8.15 13.31 -9.07
N LEU A 201 8.29 12.01 -8.84
CA LEU A 201 8.71 11.47 -7.55
C LEU A 201 10.21 11.49 -7.36
N ILE A 202 10.97 11.25 -8.43
CA ILE A 202 12.44 11.26 -8.39
C ILE A 202 12.91 12.67 -8.06
N ASP A 203 12.36 13.67 -8.76
CA ASP A 203 12.67 15.09 -8.58
C ASP A 203 12.35 15.56 -7.15
N ALA A 204 11.30 15.01 -6.54
CA ALA A 204 10.86 15.33 -5.19
C ALA A 204 11.46 14.42 -4.09
N HIS A 205 12.27 13.42 -4.44
CA HIS A 205 12.78 12.38 -3.52
C HIS A 205 11.68 11.61 -2.75
N LEU A 206 10.56 11.35 -3.42
CA LEU A 206 9.36 10.71 -2.86
C LEU A 206 9.10 9.29 -3.37
N SER A 207 9.99 8.70 -4.18
CA SER A 207 9.85 7.33 -4.67
C SER A 207 9.75 6.31 -3.53
N THR A 208 8.69 5.48 -3.55
CA THR A 208 8.54 4.36 -2.61
C THR A 208 9.54 3.27 -2.94
N PHE A 209 9.74 2.98 -4.24
CA PHE A 209 10.70 1.99 -4.71
C PHE A 209 12.14 2.32 -4.37
N ALA A 210 12.53 3.60 -4.36
CA ALA A 210 13.87 4.01 -3.92
C ALA A 210 14.18 3.60 -2.46
N LYS A 211 13.14 3.43 -1.63
CA LYS A 211 13.27 3.02 -0.21
C LYS A 211 13.09 1.52 0.03
N GLN A 212 12.71 0.77 -1.00
CA GLN A 212 12.43 -0.66 -0.92
C GLN A 212 13.40 -1.45 -1.77
N LYS A 213 13.75 -2.67 -1.34
CA LYS A 213 14.72 -3.53 -2.03
C LYS A 213 14.14 -4.83 -2.56
N TRP A 214 12.94 -5.23 -2.13
CA TRP A 214 12.30 -6.49 -2.53
C TRP A 214 12.26 -6.65 -4.05
N TRP A 215 11.92 -5.60 -4.80
CA TRP A 215 11.82 -5.63 -6.26
C TRP A 215 13.17 -5.80 -6.99
N LYS A 216 14.29 -5.62 -6.29
CA LYS A 216 15.66 -5.82 -6.81
C LYS A 216 16.15 -7.25 -6.64
N ASP A 217 15.53 -8.03 -5.77
CA ASP A 217 15.84 -9.44 -5.61
C ASP A 217 15.26 -10.24 -6.79
N GLU A 218 16.02 -11.20 -7.33
CA GLU A 218 15.57 -12.00 -8.49
C GLU A 218 14.27 -12.76 -8.18
N ARG A 219 14.09 -13.21 -6.93
CA ARG A 219 12.88 -13.89 -6.44
C ARG A 219 11.87 -12.93 -5.84
N MET A 220 12.18 -11.63 -5.79
CA MET A 220 11.35 -10.56 -5.24
C MET A 220 10.93 -10.76 -3.78
N LEU A 221 11.84 -11.30 -2.98
CA LEU A 221 11.57 -11.66 -1.59
C LEU A 221 11.76 -10.49 -0.61
N GLU A 222 10.99 -10.54 0.48
CA GLU A 222 10.97 -9.54 1.54
C GLU A 222 12.09 -9.67 2.58
N SER A 223 12.17 -8.66 3.45
CA SER A 223 12.97 -8.71 4.67
C SER A 223 12.58 -9.92 5.51
N ASP A 224 13.58 -10.61 6.01
CA ASP A 224 13.59 -11.67 7.01
C ASP A 224 12.96 -11.37 8.40
N MET A 225 12.26 -10.25 8.59
CA MET A 225 11.65 -9.92 9.90
C MET A 225 10.20 -10.38 9.97
N TYR A 226 9.89 -11.21 10.96
CA TYR A 226 8.57 -11.78 11.17
C TYR A 226 8.09 -11.60 12.61
N TYR A 227 6.79 -11.80 12.81
CA TYR A 227 6.09 -11.42 14.04
C TYR A 227 5.37 -12.63 14.63
N LEU A 228 5.63 -12.94 15.89
CA LEU A 228 4.98 -14.03 16.61
C LEU A 228 4.50 -13.56 17.98
N PRO A 229 3.51 -14.22 18.59
CA PRO A 229 3.18 -14.00 20.00
C PRO A 229 4.43 -14.16 20.88
N MET A 230 4.68 -13.19 21.77
CA MET A 230 5.83 -13.24 22.68
C MET A 230 5.70 -14.40 23.67
N THR A 231 6.80 -15.11 23.87
CA THR A 231 6.97 -16.02 25.02
C THR A 231 7.24 -15.24 26.31
N GLU A 232 7.04 -15.87 27.46
CA GLU A 232 7.35 -15.27 28.76
C GLU A 232 8.84 -14.91 28.89
N ALA A 233 9.73 -15.75 28.36
CA ALA A 233 11.17 -15.47 28.34
C ALA A 233 11.50 -14.22 27.52
N GLN A 234 10.86 -14.03 26.37
CA GLN A 234 11.04 -12.85 25.53
C GLN A 234 10.47 -11.58 26.20
N ARG A 235 9.30 -11.68 26.86
CA ARG A 235 8.75 -10.57 27.66
C ARG A 235 9.73 -10.14 28.75
N LYS A 236 10.28 -11.10 29.49
CA LYS A 236 11.29 -10.84 30.53
C LYS A 236 12.55 -10.18 29.95
N ALA A 237 13.02 -10.66 28.80
CA ALA A 237 14.19 -10.09 28.12
C ALA A 237 13.99 -8.63 27.67
N LEU A 238 12.77 -8.25 27.30
CA LEU A 238 12.40 -6.89 26.87
C LEU A 238 11.89 -6.01 28.02
N GLY A 239 11.76 -6.54 29.24
CA GLY A 239 11.17 -5.81 30.36
C GLY A 239 9.68 -5.52 30.21
N ILE A 240 8.96 -6.33 29.43
CA ILE A 240 7.53 -6.16 29.14
C ILE A 240 6.70 -6.90 30.19
N GLY A 241 5.71 -6.21 30.77
CA GLY A 241 4.79 -6.79 31.76
C GLY A 241 3.83 -7.85 31.18
N PRO A 242 3.06 -8.54 32.03
CA PRO A 242 2.13 -9.59 31.60
C PRO A 242 0.86 -9.04 30.94
N GLU A 243 0.53 -7.77 31.17
CA GLU A 243 -0.68 -7.13 30.63
C GLU A 243 -0.64 -7.05 29.10
N GLY A 244 -1.79 -7.30 28.47
CA GLY A 244 -1.95 -7.14 27.04
C GLY A 244 -1.21 -8.16 26.18
N GLN A 245 -1.27 -7.96 24.88
CA GLN A 245 -0.66 -8.84 23.89
C GLN A 245 0.76 -8.38 23.56
N GLY A 246 1.73 -9.28 23.68
CA GLY A 246 3.10 -9.07 23.26
C GLY A 246 3.34 -9.69 21.90
N ILE A 247 3.95 -8.94 20.98
CA ILE A 247 4.35 -9.39 19.66
C ILE A 247 5.88 -9.31 19.56
N ALA A 248 6.55 -10.45 19.47
CA ALA A 248 7.99 -10.54 19.28
C ALA A 248 8.32 -10.16 17.84
N VAL A 249 9.30 -9.27 17.67
CA VAL A 249 9.91 -9.01 16.37
C VAL A 249 11.10 -9.93 16.26
N LEU A 250 11.09 -10.82 15.27
CA LEU A 250 12.09 -11.86 15.09
C LEU A 250 12.81 -11.68 13.77
N HIS A 251 14.09 -12.05 13.74
CA HIS A 251 14.90 -12.10 12.53
C HIS A 251 15.80 -13.33 12.60
N GLY A 252 15.75 -14.20 11.58
CA GLY A 252 16.60 -15.40 11.54
C GLY A 252 16.45 -16.33 12.76
N GLY A 253 15.29 -16.33 13.43
CA GLY A 253 15.07 -17.07 14.69
C GLY A 253 15.40 -16.29 15.96
N GLU A 254 16.12 -15.16 15.85
CA GLU A 254 16.57 -14.38 16.99
C GLU A 254 15.60 -13.25 17.34
N LEU A 255 15.54 -12.91 18.64
CA LEU A 255 14.77 -11.77 19.11
C LEU A 255 15.42 -10.47 18.64
N ALA A 256 14.67 -9.69 17.85
CA ALA A 256 15.10 -8.39 17.35
C ALA A 256 14.44 -7.22 18.09
N GLY A 257 13.28 -7.45 18.72
CA GLY A 257 12.54 -6.43 19.44
C GLY A 257 11.14 -6.88 19.80
N GLY A 258 10.27 -5.91 20.05
CA GLY A 258 8.91 -6.21 20.44
C GLY A 258 7.94 -5.04 20.41
N VAL A 259 6.66 -5.40 20.41
CA VAL A 259 5.53 -4.48 20.60
C VAL A 259 4.61 -5.05 21.67
N GLN A 260 4.18 -4.22 22.62
CA GLN A 260 3.14 -4.58 23.59
C GLN A 260 1.89 -3.75 23.31
N LEU A 261 0.78 -4.45 23.08
CA LEU A 261 -0.54 -3.89 22.82
C LEU A 261 -1.38 -4.07 24.07
N LEU A 262 -1.69 -2.96 24.74
CA LEU A 262 -2.46 -2.96 25.98
C LEU A 262 -3.96 -3.11 25.69
N PRO A 263 -4.73 -3.66 26.66
CA PRO A 263 -6.18 -3.60 26.60
C PRO A 263 -6.67 -2.16 26.41
N GLN A 264 -7.80 -2.02 25.74
CA GLN A 264 -8.42 -0.72 25.54
C GLN A 264 -8.80 -0.11 26.90
N LYS A 265 -8.28 1.09 27.17
CA LYS A 265 -8.55 1.84 28.41
C LYS A 265 -9.66 2.87 28.22
N GLU A 266 -9.88 3.32 26.99
CA GLU A 266 -10.88 4.31 26.62
C GLU A 266 -11.49 3.98 25.24
N PRO A 267 -12.78 4.28 25.00
CA PRO A 267 -13.43 4.03 23.73
C PRO A 267 -12.67 4.68 22.56
N GLY A 268 -12.58 3.96 21.44
CA GLY A 268 -11.92 4.43 20.21
C GLY A 268 -10.38 4.49 20.25
N VAL A 269 -9.70 4.24 21.38
CA VAL A 269 -8.24 4.37 21.48
C VAL A 269 -7.53 3.10 21.97
N GLY A 270 -6.56 2.64 21.18
CA GLY A 270 -5.62 1.57 21.49
C GLY A 270 -4.31 2.11 22.07
N TRP A 271 -3.64 1.34 22.93
CA TRP A 271 -2.46 1.79 23.67
C TRP A 271 -1.27 0.86 23.47
N ILE A 272 -0.19 1.37 22.88
CA ILE A 272 1.07 0.65 22.79
C ILE A 272 1.86 0.89 24.07
N GLY A 273 2.01 -0.17 24.89
CA GLY A 273 2.72 -0.13 26.17
C GLY A 273 4.23 -0.23 26.02
N TYR A 274 4.70 -0.89 24.96
CA TYR A 274 6.11 -1.03 24.62
C TYR A 274 6.26 -1.03 23.10
N TYR A 275 7.25 -0.30 22.61
CA TYR A 275 7.65 -0.32 21.20
C TYR A 275 9.16 -0.16 21.11
N GLY A 276 9.86 -1.18 20.62
CA GLY A 276 11.31 -1.05 20.50
C GLY A 276 12.01 -2.22 19.85
N LEU A 277 13.07 -1.90 19.14
CA LEU A 277 14.07 -2.85 18.69
C LEU A 277 15.26 -2.87 19.67
N LEU A 278 15.88 -4.03 19.81
CA LEU A 278 17.13 -4.18 20.54
C LEU A 278 18.25 -3.38 19.82
N PRO A 279 19.28 -2.91 20.55
CA PRO A 279 20.29 -1.98 20.00
C PRO A 279 20.93 -2.42 18.68
N ALA A 280 21.23 -3.72 18.53
CA ALA A 280 21.82 -4.28 17.31
C ALA A 280 20.94 -4.12 16.05
N TRP A 281 19.64 -3.89 16.22
CA TRP A 281 18.65 -3.80 15.14
C TRP A 281 18.17 -2.37 14.86
N ARG A 282 18.68 -1.37 15.59
CA ARG A 282 18.31 0.05 15.42
C ARG A 282 19.05 0.69 14.24
N GLY A 283 18.47 1.73 13.65
CA GLY A 283 19.07 2.44 12.50
C GLY A 283 19.01 1.70 11.15
N LEU A 284 18.49 0.47 11.14
CA LEU A 284 18.42 -0.38 9.93
C LEU A 284 17.11 -0.25 9.14
N ASN A 285 16.30 0.80 9.40
CA ASN A 285 14.97 1.01 8.82
C ASN A 285 13.98 -0.15 9.06
N ARG A 286 14.15 -0.84 10.19
CA ARG A 286 13.42 -2.05 10.59
C ARG A 286 12.25 -1.81 11.55
N GLY A 287 12.10 -0.56 11.98
CA GLY A 287 11.11 -0.17 12.97
C GLY A 287 9.70 0.02 12.40
N ILE A 288 9.44 -0.16 11.10
CA ILE A 288 8.13 0.16 10.50
C ILE A 288 7.15 -1.01 10.57
N GLY A 289 7.61 -2.22 10.22
CA GLY A 289 6.75 -3.40 10.19
C GLY A 289 6.06 -3.72 11.53
N PRO A 290 6.72 -3.58 12.71
CA PRO A 290 6.05 -3.77 14.00
C PRO A 290 4.89 -2.79 14.24
N LEU A 291 4.96 -1.56 13.71
CA LEU A 291 3.86 -0.58 13.79
C LEU A 291 2.64 -1.06 13.00
N GLY A 292 2.86 -1.66 11.83
CA GLY A 292 1.78 -2.27 11.05
C GLY A 292 1.00 -3.34 11.81
N GLN A 293 1.70 -4.14 12.63
CA GLN A 293 1.05 -5.13 13.49
C GLN A 293 0.16 -4.49 14.56
N ALA A 294 0.61 -3.38 15.15
CA ALA A 294 -0.20 -2.62 16.11
C ALA A 294 -1.44 -2.00 15.46
N VAL A 295 -1.28 -1.40 14.28
CA VAL A 295 -2.36 -0.78 13.51
C VAL A 295 -3.43 -1.82 13.17
N GLN A 296 -3.04 -2.96 12.61
CA GLN A 296 -3.96 -4.03 12.24
C GLN A 296 -4.72 -4.57 13.45
N TYR A 297 -4.00 -4.90 14.53
CA TYR A 297 -4.60 -5.43 15.75
C TYR A 297 -5.71 -4.54 16.32
N TYR A 298 -5.44 -3.23 16.38
CA TYR A 298 -6.41 -2.29 16.93
C TYR A 298 -7.55 -2.01 15.95
N ARG A 299 -7.26 -1.92 14.66
CA ARG A 299 -8.29 -1.72 13.63
C ARG A 299 -9.32 -2.85 13.58
N GLU A 300 -8.87 -4.11 13.71
CA GLU A 300 -9.76 -5.28 13.81
C GLU A 300 -10.69 -5.22 15.05
N LYS A 301 -10.36 -4.40 16.04
CA LYS A 301 -11.17 -4.16 17.24
C LYS A 301 -12.04 -2.90 17.15
N GLY A 302 -12.11 -2.26 15.98
CA GLY A 302 -12.87 -1.03 15.79
C GLY A 302 -12.27 0.18 16.50
N VAL A 303 -10.96 0.15 16.79
CA VAL A 303 -10.23 1.30 17.32
C VAL A 303 -9.86 2.24 16.18
N GLU A 304 -10.01 3.53 16.43
CA GLU A 304 -9.74 4.59 15.44
C GLU A 304 -8.44 5.33 15.71
N HIS A 305 -7.91 5.29 16.93
CA HIS A 305 -6.66 5.93 17.30
C HIS A 305 -5.73 4.97 18.04
N ILE A 306 -4.43 5.06 17.79
CA ILE A 306 -3.41 4.38 18.60
C ILE A 306 -2.51 5.40 19.29
N ARG A 307 -2.26 5.19 20.58
CA ARG A 307 -1.44 6.07 21.41
C ARG A 307 -0.26 5.35 22.01
N LEU A 308 0.82 6.11 22.21
CA LEU A 308 1.97 5.66 22.99
C LEU A 308 2.67 6.82 23.70
N HIS A 309 3.46 6.46 24.70
CA HIS A 309 4.40 7.36 25.34
C HIS A 309 5.79 7.20 24.72
N CYS A 310 6.41 8.31 24.30
CA CYS A 310 7.79 8.31 23.83
C CYS A 310 8.73 8.72 24.97
N PRO A 311 9.78 7.93 25.29
CA PRO A 311 10.68 8.24 26.41
C PRO A 311 11.66 9.37 26.09
N ASN A 312 11.85 9.72 24.81
CA ASN A 312 12.80 10.73 24.38
C ASN A 312 12.41 11.32 23.00
N GLU A 313 13.09 12.40 22.62
CA GLU A 313 12.86 13.14 21.37
C GLU A 313 13.19 12.32 20.12
N GLU A 314 14.18 11.42 20.17
CA GLU A 314 14.52 10.52 19.06
C GLU A 314 13.34 9.61 18.71
N THR A 315 12.72 9.00 19.73
CA THR A 315 11.55 8.13 19.55
C THR A 315 10.35 8.96 19.09
N GLU A 316 10.16 10.16 19.64
CA GLU A 316 9.10 11.08 19.20
C GLU A 316 9.25 11.44 17.72
N SER A 317 10.47 11.77 17.27
CA SER A 317 10.78 12.09 15.88
C SER A 317 10.52 10.91 14.94
N PHE A 318 10.79 9.68 15.38
CA PHE A 318 10.45 8.48 14.63
C PHE A 318 8.93 8.41 14.38
N PHE A 319 8.11 8.53 15.43
CA PHE A 319 6.65 8.44 15.28
C PHE A 319 6.06 9.61 14.49
N ARG A 320 6.54 10.84 14.71
CA ARG A 320 6.16 12.02 13.91
C ARG A 320 6.42 11.82 12.42
N HIS A 321 7.54 11.17 12.07
CA HIS A 321 7.85 10.88 10.67
C HIS A 321 6.77 10.02 9.98
N TYR A 322 6.08 9.17 10.74
CA TYR A 322 5.03 8.27 10.26
C TYR A 322 3.61 8.78 10.53
N GLY A 323 3.46 10.07 10.82
CA GLY A 323 2.15 10.73 10.90
C GLY A 323 1.54 10.73 12.30
N PHE A 324 2.28 10.38 13.35
CA PHE A 324 1.79 10.59 14.71
C PHE A 324 1.84 12.07 15.08
N GLU A 325 0.82 12.54 15.77
CA GLU A 325 0.71 13.88 16.32
C GLU A 325 0.84 13.87 17.84
N LYS A 326 1.39 14.94 18.41
CA LYS A 326 1.54 15.06 19.86
C LYS A 326 0.28 15.66 20.45
N THR A 327 -0.39 14.89 21.30
CA THR A 327 -1.58 15.32 22.06
C THR A 327 -1.22 16.37 23.11
N PRO A 328 -2.19 17.18 23.60
CA PRO A 328 -1.97 18.10 24.71
C PRO A 328 -1.44 17.42 25.99
N GLN A 329 -1.76 16.14 26.18
CA GLN A 329 -1.33 15.32 27.30
C GLN A 329 0.08 14.74 27.12
N GLY A 330 0.73 14.98 25.98
CA GLY A 330 2.11 14.57 25.69
C GLY A 330 2.25 13.19 25.06
N TYR A 331 1.16 12.48 24.77
CA TYR A 331 1.19 11.22 24.02
C TYR A 331 1.36 11.46 22.53
N MET A 332 1.97 10.49 21.84
CA MET A 332 1.91 10.42 20.39
C MET A 332 0.66 9.64 19.98
N ASP A 333 -0.12 10.20 19.07
CA ASP A 333 -1.41 9.67 18.60
C ASP A 333 -1.39 9.52 17.07
N LEU A 334 -1.88 8.37 16.58
CA LEU A 334 -2.09 8.13 15.15
C LEU A 334 -3.53 7.71 14.92
N TYR A 335 -4.21 8.41 14.01
CA TYR A 335 -5.49 7.97 13.48
C TYR A 335 -5.31 6.79 12.52
N ILE A 336 -6.06 5.72 12.78
CA ILE A 336 -6.08 4.47 12.02
C ILE A 336 -7.50 4.09 11.56
N GLY A 337 -8.50 4.93 11.85
CA GLY A 337 -9.90 4.70 11.47
C GLY A 337 -10.18 4.91 9.97
N TYR A 338 -11.38 4.52 9.55
CA TYR A 338 -11.87 4.70 8.16
C TYR A 338 -12.91 5.82 8.03
N GLY A 339 -13.25 6.52 9.12
CA GLY A 339 -14.11 7.70 9.08
C GLY A 339 -13.47 8.86 8.29
N GLU A 340 -14.31 9.79 7.83
CA GLU A 340 -13.88 10.97 7.08
C GLU A 340 -12.91 11.81 7.91
N GLN A 341 -11.70 12.00 7.38
CA GLN A 341 -10.85 13.11 7.80
C GLN A 341 -11.38 14.34 7.07
N VAL A 342 -12.15 15.15 7.81
CA VAL A 342 -12.76 16.41 7.33
C VAL A 342 -11.69 17.40 6.90
#